data_AF-A0A9E1CJN6-F1
#
_entry.id   AF-A0A9E1CJN6-F1
#
_cell.length_a   1.000
_cell.length_b   1.000
_cell.length_c   1.000
_cell.angle_alpha   90.00
_cell.angle_beta   90.00
_cell.angle_gamma   90.00
#
_symmetry.space_group_name_H-M   'P 1'
#
loop_
_entity.id
_entity.type
_entity.pdbx_description
1 polymer ?
#
loop_
_entity_poly.entity_id
_entity_poly.type
_entity_poly.pdbx_seq_one_letter_code
_entity_poly.pdbx_strand_id
1 'polypeptide(L)'
;MRYLTKDWYIACQTDPMTPEVQKRLDEIDRAYCAAQTREALPDGLLRRFFFHDGAVREIVTGTDLTLRIDSPYSEYHTVTFRNANVKQEPPRVGAVWLYRELYRHKSGRGYEAHILFEAPAGPVYRKICAAALIDTRIICDEIEFA
;
A
#
# COMPACT_ATOMS: atom_id res chain seq x y z
N MET A 1 0.24 -13.93 -1.18
CA MET A 1 1.34 -13.85 -0.18
C MET A 1 1.58 -12.38 0.07
N ARG A 2 2.03 -11.98 1.26
CA ARG A 2 2.32 -10.59 1.59
C ARG A 2 3.70 -10.47 2.23
N TYR A 3 4.46 -9.44 1.89
CA TYR A 3 5.85 -9.26 2.30
C TYR A 3 6.05 -8.01 3.17
N LEU A 4 5.57 -6.86 2.71
CA LEU A 4 5.63 -5.54 3.32
C LEU A 4 4.52 -5.39 4.38
N THR A 5 4.66 -6.11 5.48
CA THR A 5 3.73 -6.11 6.62
C THR A 5 3.95 -4.93 7.57
N LYS A 6 3.05 -4.76 8.55
CA LYS A 6 3.27 -3.83 9.68
C LYS A 6 4.61 -4.10 10.38
N ASP A 7 4.91 -5.37 10.64
CA ASP A 7 6.16 -5.76 11.32
C ASP A 7 7.39 -5.44 10.49
N TRP A 8 7.32 -5.65 9.17
CA TRP A 8 8.40 -5.26 8.25
C TRP A 8 8.63 -3.74 8.30
N TYR A 9 7.56 -2.95 8.24
CA TYR A 9 7.67 -1.49 8.33
C TYR A 9 8.29 -1.05 9.65
N ILE A 10 7.82 -1.58 10.78
CA ILE A 10 8.34 -1.23 12.11
C ILE A 10 9.80 -1.65 12.25
N ALA A 11 10.19 -2.80 11.70
CA ALA A 11 11.59 -3.22 11.69
C ALA A 11 12.47 -2.23 10.91
N CYS A 12 12.00 -1.67 9.78
CA CYS A 12 12.71 -0.59 9.06
C CYS A 12 12.91 0.68 9.91
N GLN A 13 12.09 0.92 10.93
CA GLN A 13 12.20 2.07 11.85
C GLN A 13 13.12 1.80 13.06
N THR A 14 13.90 0.72 13.04
CA THR A 14 14.83 0.37 14.12
C THR A 14 16.14 1.14 13.97
N ASP A 15 16.55 1.83 15.03
CA ASP A 15 17.80 2.58 15.10
C ASP A 15 18.47 2.36 16.47
N PRO A 16 19.72 1.85 16.55
CA PRO A 16 20.55 1.41 15.42
C PRO A 16 20.03 0.11 14.77
N MET A 17 20.11 0.04 13.44
CA MET A 17 19.80 -1.17 12.67
C MET A 17 20.90 -2.22 12.88
N THR A 18 20.56 -3.41 13.38
CA THR A 18 21.55 -4.50 13.51
C THR A 18 21.74 -5.23 12.18
N PRO A 19 22.91 -5.87 11.95
CA PRO A 19 23.15 -6.67 10.74
C PRO A 19 22.11 -7.78 10.51
N GLU A 20 21.60 -8.39 11.57
CA GLU A 20 20.59 -9.45 11.50
C GLU A 20 19.23 -8.91 11.05
N VAL A 21 18.83 -7.75 11.57
CA VAL A 21 17.59 -7.09 11.14
C VAL A 21 17.71 -6.64 9.68
N GLN A 22 18.84 -6.02 9.31
CA GLN A 22 19.09 -5.62 7.92
C GLN A 22 19.00 -6.82 6.97
N LYS A 23 19.70 -7.92 7.28
CA LYS A 23 19.67 -9.14 6.47
C LYS A 23 18.24 -9.67 6.28
N ARG A 24 17.43 -9.67 7.34
CA ARG A 24 16.04 -10.11 7.26
C ARG A 24 15.19 -9.19 6.37
N LEU A 25 15.38 -7.88 6.47
CA LEU A 25 14.68 -6.90 5.63
C LEU A 25 15.05 -7.09 4.15
N ASP A 26 16.33 -7.28 3.85
CA ASP A 26 16.84 -7.53 2.50
C ASP A 26 16.31 -8.84 1.90
N GLU A 27 16.19 -9.89 2.72
CA GLU A 27 15.61 -11.17 2.30
C GLU A 27 14.12 -11.02 1.93
N ILE A 28 13.36 -10.25 2.72
CA ILE A 28 11.95 -9.97 2.46
C ILE A 28 11.80 -9.13 1.20
N ASP A 29 12.59 -8.07 1.05
CA ASP A 29 12.56 -7.20 -0.13
C ASP A 29 12.90 -7.97 -1.42
N ARG A 30 13.94 -8.82 -1.38
CA ARG A 30 14.30 -9.68 -2.50
C ARG A 30 13.16 -10.65 -2.87
N ALA A 31 12.51 -11.23 -1.86
CA ALA A 31 11.39 -12.14 -2.08
C ALA A 31 10.17 -11.41 -2.66
N TYR A 32 9.90 -10.20 -2.19
CA TYR A 32 8.88 -9.32 -2.74
C TYR A 32 9.16 -8.98 -4.20
N CYS A 33 10.36 -8.51 -4.53
CA CYS A 33 10.76 -8.19 -5.91
C CYS A 33 10.62 -9.40 -6.85
N ALA A 34 11.03 -10.59 -6.39
CA ALA A 34 10.87 -11.82 -7.15
C ALA A 34 9.40 -12.20 -7.35
N ALA A 35 8.54 -12.02 -6.35
CA ALA A 35 7.10 -12.26 -6.48
C ALA A 35 6.46 -11.25 -7.45
N GLN A 36 6.74 -9.96 -7.27
CA GLN A 36 6.21 -8.87 -8.08
C GLN A 36 6.55 -9.02 -9.57
N THR A 37 7.73 -9.55 -9.88
CA THR A 37 8.18 -9.83 -11.25
C THR A 37 7.36 -10.95 -11.91
N ARG A 38 6.93 -11.96 -11.14
CA ARG A 38 6.15 -13.11 -11.66
C ARG A 38 4.69 -12.75 -11.97
N GLU A 39 4.18 -11.67 -11.39
CA GLU A 39 2.79 -11.25 -11.59
C GLU A 39 2.49 -10.79 -13.02
N ALA A 40 3.52 -10.48 -13.82
CA ALA A 40 3.38 -9.99 -15.20
C ALA A 40 2.31 -8.88 -15.31
N LEU A 41 2.40 -7.90 -14.40
CA LEU A 41 1.48 -6.76 -14.39
C LEU A 41 1.62 -5.95 -15.69
N PRO A 42 0.54 -5.31 -16.17
CA PRO A 42 0.62 -4.44 -17.33
C PRO A 42 1.67 -3.35 -17.15
N ASP A 43 2.35 -3.02 -18.25
CA ASP A 43 3.41 -2.02 -18.25
C ASP A 43 2.94 -0.69 -17.64
N GLY A 44 3.78 -0.14 -16.77
CA GLY A 44 3.51 1.11 -16.08
C GLY A 44 2.42 1.06 -15.00
N LEU A 45 1.67 -0.04 -14.82
CA LEU A 45 0.63 -0.12 -13.78
C LEU A 45 1.22 0.13 -12.38
N LEU A 46 2.29 -0.59 -12.02
CA LEU A 46 2.92 -0.46 -10.70
C LEU A 46 3.55 0.94 -10.48
N ARG A 47 4.00 1.58 -11.56
CA ARG A 47 4.52 2.96 -11.55
C ARG A 47 3.39 3.97 -11.29
N ARG A 48 2.27 3.84 -11.99
CA ARG A 48 1.09 4.72 -11.81
C ARG A 48 0.44 4.53 -10.44
N PHE A 49 0.56 3.33 -9.85
CA PHE A 49 0.09 3.02 -8.51
C PHE A 49 0.99 3.57 -7.39
N PHE A 50 1.98 4.42 -7.68
CA PHE A 50 2.93 4.94 -6.70
C PHE A 50 2.44 6.23 -6.02
N PHE A 51 1.67 6.06 -4.94
CA PHE A 51 1.14 7.17 -4.13
C PHE A 51 1.89 7.39 -2.80
N HIS A 52 3.16 6.94 -2.70
CA HIS A 52 3.94 7.00 -1.46
C HIS A 52 3.97 8.42 -0.85
N ASP A 53 3.97 8.49 0.48
CA ASP A 53 3.84 9.71 1.30
C ASP A 53 2.61 10.58 0.98
N GLY A 54 1.66 10.04 0.22
CA GLY A 54 0.47 10.75 -0.15
C GLY A 54 -0.61 10.68 0.92
N ALA A 55 -1.19 11.83 1.26
CA ALA A 55 -2.29 11.89 2.21
C ALA A 55 -3.64 11.65 1.52
N VAL A 56 -4.44 10.72 2.04
CA VAL A 56 -5.81 10.48 1.57
C VAL A 56 -6.68 11.69 1.91
N ARG A 57 -7.19 12.38 0.89
CA ARG A 57 -8.02 13.59 1.03
C ARG A 57 -9.50 13.27 1.04
N GLU A 58 -9.92 12.30 0.23
CA GLU A 58 -11.30 11.91 0.06
C GLU A 58 -11.39 10.41 -0.19
N ILE A 59 -12.45 9.79 0.33
CA ILE A 59 -12.78 8.38 0.11
C ILE A 59 -14.23 8.34 -0.37
N VAL A 60 -14.44 7.80 -1.57
CA VAL A 60 -15.77 7.56 -2.13
C VAL A 60 -15.99 6.06 -2.21
N THR A 61 -17.06 5.57 -1.59
CA THR A 61 -17.38 4.14 -1.50
C THR A 61 -18.74 3.84 -2.12
N GLY A 62 -18.82 2.75 -2.87
CA GLY A 62 -20.06 2.18 -3.41
C GLY A 62 -19.75 0.79 -3.98
N THR A 63 -20.09 0.56 -5.25
CA THR A 63 -19.56 -0.60 -6.00
C THR A 63 -18.05 -0.47 -6.20
N ASP A 64 -17.57 0.76 -6.44
CA ASP A 64 -16.15 1.06 -6.57
C ASP A 64 -15.61 1.68 -5.28
N LEU A 65 -14.29 1.65 -5.13
CA LEU A 65 -13.58 2.42 -4.12
C LEU A 65 -12.70 3.44 -4.82
N THR A 66 -12.94 4.73 -4.57
CA THR A 66 -12.09 5.80 -5.08
C THR A 66 -11.41 6.52 -3.94
N LEU A 67 -10.08 6.68 -4.04
CA LEU A 67 -9.27 7.45 -3.12
C LEU A 67 -8.72 8.66 -3.87
N ARG A 68 -8.94 9.86 -3.32
CA ARG A 68 -8.20 11.06 -3.75
C ARG A 68 -7.01 11.23 -2.84
N ILE A 69 -5.82 11.33 -3.43
CA ILE A 69 -4.56 11.29 -2.71
C ILE A 69 -3.71 12.45 -3.20
N ASP A 70 -3.23 13.24 -2.25
CA ASP A 70 -2.24 14.28 -2.50
C ASP A 70 -0.86 13.69 -2.22
N SER A 71 -0.18 13.19 -3.27
CA SER A 71 1.14 12.58 -3.18
C SER A 71 2.18 13.44 -3.90
N PRO A 72 3.36 13.69 -3.28
CA PRO A 72 4.43 14.44 -3.92
C PRO A 72 5.15 13.65 -5.03
N TYR A 73 4.87 12.35 -5.16
CA TYR A 73 5.57 11.44 -6.09
C TYR A 73 4.70 10.87 -7.20
N SER A 74 3.39 11.15 -7.18
CA SER A 74 2.45 10.66 -8.19
C SER A 74 2.06 11.75 -9.17
N GLU A 75 1.95 11.40 -10.45
CA GLU A 75 1.34 12.25 -11.48
C GLU A 75 -0.19 12.25 -11.40
N TYR A 76 -0.77 11.31 -10.65
CA TYR A 76 -2.21 11.17 -10.46
C TYR A 76 -2.62 11.59 -9.07
N HIS A 77 -3.83 12.11 -8.96
CA HIS A 77 -4.41 12.54 -7.68
C HIS A 77 -5.58 11.67 -7.24
N THR A 78 -5.96 10.70 -8.08
CA THR A 78 -7.08 9.80 -7.85
C THR A 78 -6.70 8.39 -8.26
N VAL A 79 -7.09 7.42 -7.43
CA VAL A 79 -7.07 6.00 -7.78
C VAL A 79 -8.43 5.40 -7.52
N THR A 80 -8.99 4.72 -8.51
CA THR A 80 -10.28 4.04 -8.44
C THR A 80 -10.08 2.55 -8.63
N PHE A 81 -10.53 1.77 -7.65
CA PHE A 81 -10.61 0.32 -7.70
C PHE A 81 -12.03 -0.06 -8.14
N ARG A 82 -12.17 -0.61 -9.34
CA ARG A 82 -13.46 -0.99 -9.91
C ARG A 82 -13.98 -2.28 -9.26
N ASN A 83 -15.27 -2.30 -8.90
CA ASN A 83 -15.91 -3.44 -8.23
C ASN A 83 -15.12 -3.90 -6.99
N ALA A 84 -14.82 -2.94 -6.11
CA ALA A 84 -13.90 -3.14 -5.00
C ALA A 84 -14.51 -3.96 -3.86
N ASN A 85 -13.73 -4.91 -3.36
CA ASN A 85 -14.01 -5.68 -2.16
C ASN A 85 -12.88 -5.46 -1.14
N VAL A 86 -13.15 -4.62 -0.15
CA VAL A 86 -12.21 -4.33 0.94
C VAL A 86 -12.32 -5.44 1.99
N LYS A 87 -11.21 -6.13 2.27
CA LYS A 87 -11.19 -7.31 3.15
C LYS A 87 -10.61 -7.08 4.53
N GLN A 88 -9.78 -6.05 4.70
CA GLN A 88 -9.15 -5.70 5.97
C GLN A 88 -9.67 -4.35 6.44
N GLU A 89 -8.84 -3.54 7.08
CA GLU A 89 -9.26 -2.22 7.54
C GLU A 89 -9.35 -1.26 6.34
N PRO A 90 -10.45 -0.51 6.17
CA PRO A 90 -10.51 0.51 5.12
C PRO A 90 -9.58 1.69 5.46
N PRO A 91 -9.07 2.42 4.46
CA PRO A 91 -8.30 3.63 4.70
C PRO A 91 -9.16 4.71 5.37
N ARG A 92 -8.51 5.71 5.98
CA ARG A 92 -9.16 6.86 6.61
C ARG A 92 -8.75 8.14 5.90
N VAL A 93 -9.64 9.13 5.86
CA VAL A 93 -9.25 10.48 5.43
C VAL A 93 -8.16 11.00 6.36
N GLY A 94 -7.11 11.56 5.78
CA GLY A 94 -5.88 12.00 6.45
C GLY A 94 -4.81 10.93 6.61
N ALA A 95 -5.09 9.67 6.25
CA ALA A 95 -4.09 8.60 6.33
C ALA A 95 -3.01 8.79 5.27
N VAL A 96 -1.75 8.51 5.61
CA VAL A 96 -0.61 8.64 4.70
C VAL A 96 -0.29 7.29 4.09
N TRP A 97 -0.16 7.23 2.76
CA TRP A 97 0.18 6.00 2.05
C TRP A 97 1.67 5.68 2.20
N LEU A 98 2.00 4.62 2.93
CA LEU A 98 3.39 4.24 3.21
C LEU A 98 3.90 3.21 2.19
N TYR A 99 3.26 2.06 2.07
CA TYR A 99 3.75 0.98 1.20
C TYR A 99 2.63 0.33 0.41
N ARG A 100 3.00 -0.32 -0.69
CA ARG A 100 2.07 -1.02 -1.58
C ARG A 100 2.68 -2.32 -2.09
N GLU A 101 1.81 -3.30 -2.27
CA GLU A 101 2.05 -4.47 -3.09
C GLU A 101 0.85 -4.66 -4.02
N LEU A 102 1.10 -5.13 -5.24
CA LEU A 102 0.04 -5.33 -6.22
C LEU A 102 0.22 -6.67 -6.93
N TYR A 103 -0.81 -7.50 -6.87
CA TYR A 103 -0.80 -8.85 -7.44
C TYR A 103 -1.97 -9.05 -8.39
N ARG A 104 -1.85 -10.02 -9.30
CA ARG A 104 -3.01 -10.59 -9.98
C ARG A 104 -3.83 -11.38 -8.98
N HIS A 105 -5.13 -11.17 -8.99
CA HIS A 105 -5.99 -11.94 -8.10
C HIS A 105 -6.04 -13.42 -8.55
N LYS A 106 -6.03 -14.34 -7.58
CA LYS A 106 -5.96 -15.80 -7.80
C LYS A 106 -7.07 -16.39 -8.67
N SER A 107 -8.17 -15.67 -8.88
CA SER A 107 -9.24 -16.09 -9.79
C SER A 107 -8.87 -15.91 -11.27
N GLY A 108 -7.70 -15.35 -11.58
CA GLY A 108 -7.28 -15.04 -12.95
C GLY A 108 -7.93 -13.78 -13.53
N ARG A 109 -8.70 -13.04 -12.73
CA ARG A 109 -9.35 -11.77 -13.13
C ARG A 109 -9.09 -10.72 -12.06
N GLY A 110 -8.73 -9.52 -12.51
CA GLY A 110 -8.48 -8.38 -11.64
C GLY A 110 -7.21 -8.46 -10.80
N TYR A 111 -7.23 -7.74 -9.68
CA TYR A 111 -6.07 -7.44 -8.86
C TYR A 111 -6.34 -7.58 -7.38
N GLU A 112 -5.29 -7.87 -6.62
CA GLU A 112 -5.25 -7.81 -5.17
C GLU A 112 -4.17 -6.79 -4.76
N ALA A 113 -4.60 -5.66 -4.21
CA ALA A 113 -3.73 -4.61 -3.68
C ALA A 113 -3.63 -4.73 -2.16
N HIS A 114 -2.41 -4.70 -1.65
CA HIS A 114 -2.11 -4.55 -0.22
C HIS A 114 -1.48 -3.18 -0.02
N ILE A 115 -2.08 -2.35 0.82
CA ILE A 115 -1.65 -1.00 1.05
C ILE A 115 -1.49 -0.79 2.55
N LEU A 116 -0.31 -0.32 2.95
CA LEU A 116 -0.03 0.07 4.31
C LEU A 116 -0.18 1.58 4.40
N PHE A 117 -1.05 2.04 5.29
CA PHE A 117 -1.19 3.45 5.62
C PHE A 117 -0.72 3.75 7.04
N GLU A 118 -0.21 4.96 7.26
CA GLU A 118 -0.19 5.57 8.57
C GLU A 118 -1.56 6.21 8.85
N ALA A 119 -2.16 5.90 9.99
CA ALA A 119 -3.37 6.54 10.44
C ALA A 119 -3.14 8.05 10.62
N PRO A 120 -4.17 8.89 10.45
CA PRO A 120 -4.05 10.33 10.71
C PRO A 120 -3.58 10.55 12.15
N ALA A 121 -2.35 11.04 12.32
CA ALA A 121 -1.84 11.40 13.63
C ALA A 121 -2.35 12.80 14.02
N GLY A 122 -2.65 12.98 15.32
CA GLY A 122 -2.73 14.32 15.90
C GLY A 122 -1.38 15.04 15.81
N PRO A 123 -1.28 16.32 16.24
CA PRO A 123 -0.15 17.22 15.96
C PRO A 123 1.19 16.88 16.65
N VAL A 124 1.49 15.61 16.96
CA VAL A 124 2.72 15.21 17.64
C VAL A 124 3.44 14.15 16.83
N TYR A 125 4.61 14.51 16.30
CA TYR A 125 5.62 13.58 15.81
C TYR A 125 5.95 12.56 16.91
N ARG A 126 5.36 11.37 16.82
CA ARG A 126 5.73 10.20 17.62
C ARG A 126 6.26 9.14 16.66
N LYS A 127 7.21 8.33 17.12
CA LYS A 127 7.63 7.13 16.40
C LYS A 127 6.39 6.33 16.00
N ILE A 128 6.25 6.03 14.71
CA ILE A 128 5.12 5.25 14.20
C ILE A 128 5.17 3.88 14.87
N CYS A 129 4.07 3.51 15.52
CA CYS A 129 3.90 2.21 16.16
C CYS A 129 2.89 1.37 15.37
N ALA A 130 2.88 0.05 15.61
CA ALA A 130 2.00 -0.87 14.87
C ALA A 130 0.50 -0.51 14.99
N ALA A 131 0.08 0.12 16.09
CA ALA A 131 -1.29 0.57 16.29
C ALA A 131 -1.68 1.79 15.44
N ALA A 132 -0.70 2.56 14.96
CA ALA A 132 -0.90 3.67 14.04
C ALA A 132 -0.90 3.21 12.56
N LEU A 133 -0.60 1.94 12.28
CA LEU A 133 -0.60 1.42 10.92
C LEU A 133 -1.97 0.82 10.57
N ILE A 134 -2.53 1.25 9.45
CA ILE A 134 -3.77 0.71 8.87
C ILE A 134 -3.36 -0.21 7.73
N ASP A 135 -3.91 -1.42 7.78
CA ASP A 135 -3.62 -2.43 6.81
C ASP A 135 -4.85 -2.69 5.92
N THR A 136 -4.73 -2.26 4.67
CA THR A 136 -5.82 -2.27 3.70
C THR A 136 -5.53 -3.28 2.61
N ARG A 137 -6.39 -4.30 2.49
CA ARG A 137 -6.42 -5.21 1.34
C ARG A 137 -7.66 -4.99 0.50
N ILE A 138 -7.46 -4.74 -0.79
CA ILE A 138 -8.50 -4.48 -1.78
C ILE A 138 -8.40 -5.53 -2.89
N ILE A 139 -9.50 -6.21 -3.17
CA ILE A 139 -9.67 -7.01 -4.38
C ILE A 139 -10.54 -6.21 -5.34
N CYS A 140 -10.16 -6.11 -6.61
CA CYS A 140 -10.89 -5.32 -7.60
C CYS A 140 -10.72 -5.90 -8.99
N ASP A 141 -11.60 -5.52 -9.92
CA ASP A 141 -11.51 -5.96 -11.31
C ASP A 141 -10.49 -5.14 -12.10
N GLU A 142 -10.47 -3.83 -11.88
CA GLU A 142 -9.60 -2.88 -12.60
C GLU A 142 -9.15 -1.75 -11.67
N ILE A 143 -8.04 -1.10 -12.04
CA ILE A 143 -7.49 0.06 -11.34
C ILE A 143 -7.34 1.20 -12.33
N GLU A 144 -8.03 2.30 -12.07
CA GLU A 144 -8.03 3.51 -12.89
C GLU A 144 -7.34 4.66 -12.13
N PHE A 145 -6.74 5.58 -12.90
CA PHE A 145 -6.00 6.72 -12.36
C PHE A 145 -6.47 8.01 -13.04
N ALA A 146 -6.64 9.07 -12.27
CA ALA A 146 -7.06 10.40 -12.75
C ALA A 146 -6.42 11.53 -11.96
#